data_AF-A0A971YCQ7-F1
#
_entry.id   AF-A0A971YCQ7-F1
#
_cell.length_a   1.000
_cell.length_b   1.000
_cell.length_c   1.000
_cell.angle_alpha   90.00
_cell.angle_beta   90.00
_cell.angle_gamma   90.00
#
_symmetry.space_group_name_H-M   'P 1'
#
loop_
_entity.id
_entity.type
_entity.pdbx_description
1 polymer ?
#
loop_
_entity_poly.entity_id
_entity_poly.type
_entity_poly.pdbx_seq_one_letter_code
_entity_poly.pdbx_strand_id
1 'polypeptide(L)'
;MDIFLLFISAIFVNNILLAQYLGNCPYLGCSKEKGVAIGMGVAVLFVTVLATVFTYLFQQYIMIPFHLEYLQTIFFILVIAALVQFVEMFLKKMVPP
;
A
#
# COMPACT_ATOMS: atom_id res chain seq x y z
N MET A 1 14.96 -26.76 19.59
CA MET A 1 14.04 -27.17 18.50
C MET A 1 13.05 -26.05 18.17
N ASP A 2 13.31 -24.83 18.63
CA ASP A 2 12.39 -23.70 18.49
C ASP A 2 12.71 -22.82 17.28
N ILE A 3 13.98 -22.74 16.87
CA ILE A 3 14.39 -21.93 15.72
C ILE A 3 13.83 -22.49 14.41
N PHE A 4 13.77 -23.82 14.26
CA PHE A 4 13.25 -24.46 13.05
C PHE A 4 11.72 -24.33 12.93
N LEU A 5 11.00 -24.44 14.06
CA LEU A 5 9.56 -24.17 14.13
C LEU A 5 9.24 -22.69 13.94
N LEU A 6 10.08 -21.78 14.46
CA LEU A 6 9.96 -20.34 14.23
C LEU A 6 10.20 -19.99 12.75
N PHE A 7 11.17 -20.64 12.11
CA PHE A 7 11.45 -20.49 10.68
C PHE A 7 10.26 -20.95 9.82
N ILE A 8 9.67 -22.11 10.13
CA ILE A 8 8.47 -22.62 9.45
C ILE A 8 7.25 -21.73 9.70
N SER A 9 7.03 -21.28 10.94
CA SER A 9 5.92 -20.41 11.32
C SER A 9 6.03 -19.03 10.65
N ALA A 10 7.24 -18.48 10.52
CA ALA A 10 7.49 -17.22 9.83
C ALA A 10 7.20 -17.32 8.31
N ILE A 11 7.55 -18.44 7.67
CA ILE A 11 7.39 -18.62 6.21
C ILE A 11 5.95 -18.99 5.80
N PHE A 12 5.19 -19.71 6.64
CA PHE A 12 3.86 -20.20 6.28
C PHE A 12 2.71 -19.48 7.01
N VAL A 13 2.88 -19.13 8.28
CA VAL A 13 1.79 -18.59 9.12
C VAL A 13 1.80 -17.07 9.15
N ASN A 14 2.98 -16.45 9.24
CA ASN A 14 3.15 -14.98 9.29
C ASN A 14 3.62 -14.36 7.97
N ASN A 15 3.67 -15.13 6.89
CA ASN A 15 4.12 -14.62 5.61
C ASN A 15 3.06 -13.71 4.99
N ILE A 16 3.40 -12.42 4.91
CA ILE A 16 2.55 -11.35 4.40
C ILE A 16 1.99 -11.67 3.00
N LEU A 17 2.74 -12.42 2.18
CA LEU A 17 2.33 -12.84 0.83
C LEU A 17 1.21 -13.89 0.81
N LEU A 18 1.14 -14.80 1.81
CA LEU A 18 0.10 -15.83 1.89
C LEU A 18 -1.11 -15.40 2.74
N ALA A 19 -0.89 -14.57 3.77
CA ALA A 19 -1.88 -14.37 4.84
C ALA A 19 -2.74 -13.11 4.69
N GLN A 20 -2.29 -12.06 4.01
CA GLN A 20 -2.96 -10.75 4.11
C GLN A 20 -3.58 -10.21 2.82
N TYR A 21 -3.46 -10.90 1.67
CA TYR A 21 -4.09 -10.53 0.38
C TYR A 21 -4.07 -9.01 0.05
N LEU A 22 -3.02 -8.28 0.46
CA LEU A 22 -2.89 -6.86 0.14
C LEU A 22 -2.43 -6.70 -1.31
N GLY A 23 -3.10 -5.86 -2.08
CA GLY A 23 -2.71 -5.58 -3.47
C GLY A 23 -3.28 -6.51 -4.53
N ASN A 24 -4.41 -7.19 -4.28
CA ASN A 24 -5.13 -7.94 -5.32
C ASN A 24 -5.53 -7.07 -6.52
N CYS A 25 -5.85 -5.79 -6.29
CA CYS A 25 -6.25 -4.86 -7.35
C CYS A 25 -5.15 -4.66 -8.42
N PRO A 26 -3.89 -4.34 -8.06
CA PRO A 26 -2.81 -4.27 -9.05
C PRO A 26 -2.36 -5.65 -9.58
N TYR A 27 -2.43 -6.69 -8.75
CA TYR A 27 -2.04 -8.05 -9.14
C TYR A 27 -2.88 -8.61 -10.28
N LEU A 28 -4.22 -8.48 -10.20
CA LEU A 28 -5.13 -8.95 -11.25
C LEU A 28 -4.95 -8.18 -12.57
N GLY A 29 -4.58 -6.89 -12.51
CA GLY A 29 -4.35 -6.07 -13.70
C GLY A 29 -3.02 -6.32 -14.41
N CYS A 30 -1.96 -6.67 -13.65
CA CYS A 30 -0.59 -6.75 -14.18
C CYS A 30 -0.04 -8.18 -14.33
N SER A 31 -0.81 -9.22 -13.98
CA SER A 31 -0.35 -10.62 -13.98
C SER A 31 0.10 -11.15 -15.35
N LYS A 32 -0.29 -10.52 -16.46
CA LYS A 32 -0.02 -11.01 -17.81
C LYS A 32 1.39 -10.66 -18.33
N GLU A 33 1.99 -9.58 -17.86
CA GLU A 33 3.27 -9.08 -18.40
C GLU A 33 4.27 -8.73 -17.31
N LYS A 34 5.45 -9.37 -17.37
CA LYS A 34 6.52 -9.18 -16.37
C LYS A 34 7.02 -7.72 -16.33
N GLY A 35 7.05 -7.03 -17.47
CA GLY A 35 7.49 -5.63 -17.56
C GLY A 35 6.54 -4.69 -16.82
N VAL A 36 5.23 -4.85 -17.04
CA VAL A 36 4.18 -4.06 -16.40
C VAL A 36 4.10 -4.34 -14.90
N ALA A 37 4.27 -5.60 -14.49
CA ALA A 37 4.27 -5.99 -13.08
C ALA A 37 5.39 -5.31 -12.26
N ILE A 38 6.60 -5.20 -12.83
CA ILE A 38 7.72 -4.53 -12.16
C ILE A 38 7.46 -3.02 -12.06
N GLY A 39 6.99 -2.39 -13.14
CA GLY A 39 6.65 -0.95 -13.15
C GLY A 39 5.54 -0.60 -12.15
N MET A 40 4.50 -1.42 -12.07
CA MET A 40 3.40 -1.26 -11.13
C MET A 40 3.84 -1.49 -9.68
N GLY A 41 4.77 -2.43 -9.43
CA GLY A 41 5.31 -2.66 -8.08
C GLY A 41 6.09 -1.46 -7.54
N VAL A 42 6.96 -0.88 -8.36
CA VAL A 42 7.72 0.34 -7.99
C VAL A 42 6.80 1.52 -7.74
N ALA A 43 5.76 1.68 -8.57
CA ALA A 43 4.74 2.70 -8.39
C ALA A 43 4.01 2.59 -7.05
N VAL A 44 3.55 1.39 -6.68
CA VAL A 44 2.82 1.17 -5.43
C VAL A 44 3.71 1.41 -4.22
N LEU A 45 4.98 0.98 -4.27
CA LEU A 45 5.95 1.26 -3.19
C LEU A 45 6.14 2.77 -2.99
N PHE A 46 6.30 3.52 -4.07
CA PHE A 46 6.44 4.97 -4.02
C PHE A 46 5.22 5.65 -3.38
N VAL A 47 4.00 5.28 -3.83
CA VAL A 47 2.76 5.86 -3.30
C VAL A 47 2.58 5.52 -1.82
N THR A 48 2.91 4.30 -1.40
CA THR A 48 2.73 3.85 0.00
C THR A 48 3.63 4.62 0.96
N VAL A 49 4.89 4.87 0.57
CA VAL A 49 5.83 5.68 1.37
C VAL A 49 5.30 7.12 1.50
N LEU A 50 4.88 7.71 0.38
CA LEU A 50 4.36 9.08 0.36
C LEU A 50 3.07 9.19 1.19
N ALA A 51 2.14 8.25 1.03
CA ALA A 51 0.90 8.20 1.79
C ALA A 51 1.14 8.12 3.30
N THR A 52 2.15 7.36 3.75
CA THR A 52 2.51 7.23 5.17
C THR A 52 2.95 8.56 5.77
N VAL A 53 3.72 9.36 5.01
CA VAL A 53 4.15 10.70 5.45
C VAL A 53 2.95 11.64 5.60
N PHE A 54 2.04 11.62 4.61
CA PHE A 54 0.84 12.45 4.66
C PHE A 54 -0.11 12.03 5.80
N THR A 55 -0.40 10.74 5.96
CA THR A 55 -1.28 10.28 7.05
C THR A 55 -0.71 10.58 8.43
N TYR A 56 0.61 10.51 8.61
CA TYR A 56 1.26 10.92 9.87
C TYR A 56 1.08 12.43 10.15
N LEU A 57 1.29 13.27 9.13
CA LEU A 57 1.06 14.72 9.25
C LEU A 57 -0.41 15.01 9.60
N PHE A 58 -1.35 14.37 8.93
CA PHE A 58 -2.77 14.56 9.18
C PHE A 58 -3.22 14.06 10.57
N GLN A 59 -2.66 12.94 11.04
CA GLN A 59 -2.92 12.44 12.40
C GLN A 59 -2.51 13.47 13.46
N GLN A 60 -1.30 14.02 13.33
CA GLN A 60 -0.73 14.95 14.31
C GLN A 60 -1.34 16.35 14.24
N TYR A 61 -1.54 16.90 13.03
CA TYR A 61 -1.97 18.30 12.86
C TYR A 61 -3.47 18.50 12.79
N ILE A 62 -4.27 17.49 12.42
CA ILE A 62 -5.72 17.64 12.29
C ILE A 62 -6.45 16.82 13.35
N MET A 63 -6.10 15.55 13.52
CA MET A 63 -6.96 14.67 14.30
C MET A 63 -6.85 14.87 15.81
N ILE A 64 -5.62 15.03 16.32
CA ILE A 64 -5.33 15.31 17.73
C ILE A 64 -5.90 16.66 18.20
N PRO A 65 -5.68 17.79 17.49
CA PRO A 65 -6.19 19.09 17.98
C PRO A 65 -7.70 19.26 17.83
N PHE A 66 -8.34 18.59 16.86
CA PHE A 66 -9.79 18.67 16.67
C PHE A 66 -10.58 17.56 17.38
N HIS A 67 -9.91 16.65 18.12
CA HIS A 67 -10.53 15.48 18.77
C HIS A 67 -11.38 14.61 17.83
N LEU A 68 -10.99 14.53 16.54
CA LEU A 68 -11.73 13.82 15.49
C LEU A 68 -11.25 12.37 15.29
N GLU A 69 -10.75 11.72 16.34
CA GLU A 69 -10.11 10.39 16.26
C GLU A 69 -11.04 9.32 15.65
N TYR A 70 -12.35 9.46 15.80
CA TYR A 70 -13.33 8.53 15.21
C TYR A 70 -13.31 8.54 13.66
N LEU A 71 -12.91 9.65 13.02
CA LEU A 71 -12.89 9.77 11.55
C LEU A 71 -11.56 9.30 10.92
N GLN A 72 -10.61 8.83 11.74
CA GLN A 72 -9.27 8.44 11.30
C GLN A 72 -9.27 7.49 10.10
N THR A 73 -10.04 6.41 10.19
CA THR A 73 -10.08 5.36 9.17
C THR A 73 -10.58 5.88 7.82
N ILE A 74 -11.65 6.68 7.83
CA ILE A 74 -12.26 7.24 6.62
C ILE A 74 -11.30 8.23 5.96
N PHE A 75 -10.68 9.09 6.78
CA PHE A 75 -9.73 10.08 6.29
C PHE A 75 -8.50 9.44 5.67
N PHE A 76 -7.97 8.38 6.29
CA PHE A 76 -6.82 7.63 5.74
C PHE A 76 -7.16 6.98 4.39
N ILE A 77 -8.32 6.35 4.25
CA ILE A 77 -8.76 5.77 2.97
C ILE A 77 -8.86 6.86 1.89
N LEU A 78 -9.42 8.02 2.22
CA LEU A 78 -9.60 9.13 1.29
C LEU A 78 -8.26 9.69 0.79
N VAL A 79 -7.30 9.91 1.69
CA VAL A 79 -5.96 10.40 1.33
C VAL A 79 -5.21 9.38 0.47
N ILE A 80 -5.23 8.10 0.86
CA ILE A 80 -4.55 7.04 0.11
C ILE A 80 -5.16 6.91 -1.29
N ALA A 81 -6.49 6.89 -1.41
CA ALA A 81 -7.16 6.79 -2.71
C ALA A 81 -6.79 7.95 -3.64
N ALA A 82 -6.91 9.20 -3.16
CA ALA A 82 -6.57 10.38 -3.95
C ALA A 82 -5.13 10.35 -4.47
N LEU A 83 -4.18 9.91 -3.64
CA LEU A 83 -2.76 9.78 -4.03
C LEU A 83 -2.53 8.66 -5.04
N VAL A 84 -3.13 7.49 -4.86
CA VAL A 84 -3.01 6.37 -5.81
C VAL A 84 -3.56 6.77 -7.18
N GLN A 85 -4.74 7.40 -7.23
CA GLN A 85 -5.33 7.86 -8.48
C GLN A 85 -4.48 8.93 -9.18
N PHE A 86 -3.88 9.85 -8.42
CA PHE A 86 -2.96 10.83 -8.98
C PHE A 86 -1.75 10.17 -9.64
N VAL A 87 -1.13 9.19 -8.97
CA VAL A 87 0.04 8.48 -9.50
C VAL A 87 -0.32 7.55 -10.65
N GLU A 88 -1.50 6.92 -10.65
CA GLU A 88 -1.97 6.11 -11.78
C GLU A 88 -2.13 6.95 -13.06
N MET A 89 -2.71 8.15 -12.94
CA MET A 89 -2.81 9.08 -14.07
C MET A 89 -1.43 9.53 -14.57
N PHE A 90 -0.49 9.74 -13.66
CA PHE A 90 0.89 10.11 -14.00
C PHE A 90 1.61 8.98 -14.74
N LEU A 91 1.48 7.74 -14.27
CA LEU A 91 2.10 6.57 -14.90
C LEU A 91 1.56 6.26 -16.28
N LYS A 92 0.23 6.32 -16.47
CA LYS A 92 -0.41 6.17 -17.80
C LYS A 92 0.10 7.17 -18.84
N LYS A 93 0.61 8.33 -18.37
CA LYS A 93 1.15 9.38 -19.24
C LYS A 93 2.63 9.23 -19.52
N MET A 94 3.41 8.67 -18.60
CA MET A 94 4.87 8.52 -18.73
C MET A 94 5.30 7.18 -19.36
N VAL A 95 4.52 6.12 -19.16
CA VAL A 95 4.80 4.79 -19.68
C VAL A 95 3.63 4.39 -20.59
N PRO A 96 3.75 4.56 -21.93
CA PRO A 96 2.80 3.94 -22.84
C PRO A 96 2.88 2.40 -22.71
N PRO A 97 1.77 1.69 -22.97
CA PRO A 97 1.74 0.22 -22.91
C PRO A 97 2.74 -0.42 -23.87
#